data_AF-A0A946TRD6-F1
#
_entry.id   AF-A0A946TRD6-F1
#
_cell.length_a   1.000
_cell.length_b   1.000
_cell.length_c   1.000
_cell.angle_alpha   90.00
_cell.angle_beta   90.00
_cell.angle_gamma   90.00
#
_symmetry.space_group_name_H-M   'P 1'
#
loop_
_entity.id
_entity.type
_entity.pdbx_description
1 polymer ?
#
loop_
_entity_poly.entity_id
_entity_poly.type
_entity_poly.pdbx_seq_one_letter_code
_entity_poly.pdbx_strand_id
1 'polypeptide(L)'
;MSAHKKQQYLSWVFDIPYLVTEEIIDQTFRFKIIKADDDYQGTYADQEKTWFVDIEAVSEYDTPRDYISELIAAFSPASLAIDFIQAVNC
;
A
#
# COMPACT_ATOMS: atom_id res chain seq x y z
N MET A 1 -24.02 6.24 16.72
CA MET A 1 -22.59 5.90 16.82
C MET A 1 -22.25 5.10 15.58
N SER A 2 -21.58 5.70 14.60
CA SER A 2 -21.16 4.98 13.39
C SER A 2 -19.99 4.08 13.80
N ALA A 3 -20.13 2.76 13.64
CA ALA A 3 -19.06 1.84 13.97
C ALA A 3 -17.91 2.07 12.97
N HIS A 4 -16.80 2.63 13.45
CA HIS A 4 -15.56 2.68 12.66
C HIS A 4 -15.16 1.24 12.35
N LYS A 5 -15.39 0.81 11.11
CA LYS A 5 -15.00 -0.51 10.64
C LYS A 5 -13.51 -0.47 10.39
N LYS A 6 -12.75 -1.15 11.24
CA LYS A 6 -11.30 -1.31 11.13
C LYS A 6 -10.96 -2.75 10.80
N GLN A 7 -10.15 -2.97 9.78
CA GLN A 7 -9.72 -4.30 9.34
C GLN A 7 -8.20 -4.32 9.14
N GLN A 8 -7.60 -5.50 9.31
CA GLN A 8 -6.16 -5.71 9.08
C GLN A 8 -5.96 -6.95 8.23
N TYR A 9 -5.05 -6.88 7.28
CA TYR A 9 -4.69 -8.02 6.42
C TYR A 9 -3.25 -7.88 5.90
N LEU A 10 -2.71 -8.99 5.43
CA LEU A 10 -1.42 -9.01 4.73
C LEU A 10 -1.64 -8.83 3.22
N SER A 11 -0.83 -7.99 2.60
CA SER A 11 -0.67 -7.87 1.14
C SER A 11 0.79 -8.14 0.78
N TRP A 12 1.02 -8.77 -0.37
CA TRP A 12 2.35 -9.17 -0.84
C TRP A 12 2.63 -8.49 -2.16
N VAL A 13 3.77 -7.82 -2.27
CA VAL A 13 4.17 -7.09 -3.47
C VAL A 13 5.66 -7.33 -3.70
N PHE A 14 6.02 -7.88 -4.87
CA PHE A 14 7.40 -8.31 -5.20
C PHE A 14 8.04 -9.19 -4.11
N ASP A 15 7.27 -10.17 -3.60
CA ASP A 15 7.67 -11.06 -2.51
C ASP A 15 7.99 -10.37 -1.16
N ILE A 16 7.65 -9.08 -1.03
CA ILE A 16 7.75 -8.33 0.22
C ILE A 16 6.35 -8.28 0.88
N PRO A 17 6.21 -8.73 2.14
CA PRO A 17 4.94 -8.70 2.86
C PRO A 17 4.71 -7.34 3.53
N TYR A 18 3.49 -6.84 3.42
CA TYR A 18 3.00 -5.62 4.05
C TYR A 18 1.77 -5.91 4.91
N LEU A 19 1.79 -5.44 6.16
CA LEU A 19 0.62 -5.35 7.02
C LEU A 19 -0.16 -4.08 6.68
N VAL A 20 -1.38 -4.26 6.17
CA VAL A 20 -2.29 -3.17 5.85
C VAL A 20 -3.36 -3.09 6.93
N THR A 21 -3.60 -1.89 7.44
CA THR A 21 -4.72 -1.55 8.29
C THR A 21 -5.64 -0.60 7.55
N GLU A 22 -6.87 -1.03 7.32
CA GLU A 22 -7.93 -0.28 6.66
C GLU A 22 -8.90 0.27 7.69
N GLU A 23 -9.30 1.52 7.52
CA GLU A 23 -10.30 2.19 8.35
C GLU A 23 -11.16 3.14 7.50
N ILE A 24 -12.47 3.15 7.74
CA ILE A 24 -13.40 4.07 7.07
C ILE A 24 -13.74 5.22 8.03
N ILE A 25 -13.45 6.45 7.60
CA ILE A 25 -13.73 7.69 8.34
C ILE A 25 -14.44 8.65 7.38
N ASP A 26 -15.70 8.98 7.64
CA ASP A 26 -16.47 10.00 6.90
C ASP A 26 -16.28 9.95 5.37
N GLN A 27 -16.58 8.79 4.77
CA GLN A 27 -16.46 8.51 3.32
C GLN A 27 -15.02 8.47 2.77
N THR A 28 -14.02 8.44 3.64
CA THR A 28 -12.62 8.26 3.26
C THR A 28 -12.12 6.91 3.76
N PHE A 29 -11.44 6.16 2.90
CA PHE A 29 -10.61 5.05 3.32
C PHE A 29 -9.25 5.57 3.79
N ARG A 30 -8.89 5.25 5.03
CA ARG A 30 -7.53 5.41 5.55
C ARG A 30 -6.84 4.06 5.51
N PHE A 31 -5.81 3.95 4.67
CA PHE A 31 -4.92 2.79 4.64
C PHE A 31 -3.62 3.12 5.34
N LYS A 32 -3.30 2.39 6.40
CA LYS A 32 -2.01 2.40 7.06
C LYS A 32 -1.23 1.16 6.66
N ILE A 33 -0.02 1.33 6.17
CA ILE A 33 0.79 0.26 5.57
C ILE A 33 2.14 0.25 6.28
N ILE A 34 2.52 -0.92 6.77
CA ILE A 34 3.80 -1.17 7.40
C ILE A 34 4.34 -2.46 6.80
N LYS A 35 5.61 -2.48 6.44
CA LYS A 35 6.28 -3.71 6.05
C LYS A 35 6.29 -4.70 7.22
N ALA A 36 6.03 -5.97 6.93
CA ALA A 36 5.88 -7.02 7.93
C ALA A 36 7.10 -7.95 8.03
N ASP A 37 8.20 -7.60 7.37
CA ASP A 37 9.42 -8.42 7.28
C ASP A 37 10.68 -7.62 7.68
N ASP A 38 11.55 -8.28 8.44
CA ASP A 38 12.79 -7.75 8.98
C ASP A 38 13.97 -7.89 8.01
N ASP A 39 13.88 -8.72 6.97
CA ASP A 39 15.02 -9.08 6.10
C ASP A 39 15.42 -7.98 5.08
N TYR A 40 14.55 -7.01 4.80
CA TYR A 40 14.84 -5.92 3.83
C TYR A 40 15.06 -4.55 4.50
N GLN A 41 15.95 -4.45 5.50
CA GLN A 41 16.25 -3.19 6.18
C GLN A 41 17.02 -2.20 5.30
N GLY A 42 16.81 -0.89 5.53
CA GLY A 42 17.45 0.20 4.80
C GLY A 42 16.75 0.53 3.47
N THR A 43 15.53 0.06 3.25
CA THR A 43 14.77 0.30 2.02
C THR A 43 13.64 1.29 2.24
N TYR A 44 13.15 1.86 1.14
CA TYR A 44 12.00 2.76 1.18
C TYR A 44 10.72 2.05 1.71
N ALA A 45 10.67 0.72 1.66
CA ALA A 45 9.58 -0.08 2.22
C ALA A 45 9.55 -0.12 3.76
N ASP A 46 10.61 0.30 4.45
CA ASP A 46 10.67 0.29 5.92
C ASP A 46 9.90 1.44 6.56
N GLN A 47 9.55 2.48 5.79
CA GLN A 47 8.81 3.62 6.31
C GLN A 47 7.31 3.31 6.36
N GLU A 48 6.72 3.52 7.54
CA GLU A 48 5.27 3.51 7.69
C GLU A 48 4.62 4.53 6.73
N LYS A 49 3.57 4.09 6.05
CA LYS A 49 2.79 4.93 5.15
C LYS A 49 1.34 5.01 5.58
N THR A 50 0.76 6.20 5.41
CA THR A 50 -0.68 6.40 5.56
C THR A 50 -1.21 7.09 4.30
N TRP A 51 -2.24 6.50 3.70
CA TRP A 51 -2.94 7.05 2.56
C TRP A 51 -4.41 7.29 2.92
N PHE A 52 -4.90 8.44 2.48
CA PHE A 52 -6.30 8.83 2.58
C PHE A 52 -6.85 8.85 1.17
N VAL A 53 -7.85 8.01 0.92
CA VAL A 53 -8.39 7.76 -0.41
C VAL A 53 -9.89 7.93 -0.34
N ASP A 54 -10.45 8.65 -1.31
CA ASP A 54 -11.89 8.80 -1.44
C ASP A 54 -12.56 7.43 -1.67
N ILE A 55 -13.70 7.19 -1.03
CA ILE A 55 -14.48 5.97 -1.21
C ILE A 55 -14.90 5.77 -2.66
N GLU A 56 -15.09 6.84 -3.43
CA GLU A 56 -15.45 6.74 -4.86
C GLU A 56 -14.33 6.04 -5.64
N ALA A 57 -13.07 6.43 -5.43
CA ALA A 57 -11.92 5.81 -6.09
C ALA A 57 -11.75 4.33 -5.72
N VAL A 58 -12.06 3.97 -4.48
CA VAL A 58 -12.00 2.57 -4.02
C VAL A 58 -13.17 1.75 -4.57
N SER A 59 -14.33 2.38 -4.78
CA SER A 59 -15.53 1.71 -5.28
C SER A 59 -15.46 1.26 -6.73
N GLU A 60 -14.47 1.74 -7.49
CA GLU A 60 -14.14 1.25 -8.83
C GLU A 60 -13.54 -0.16 -8.82
N TYR A 61 -13.12 -0.66 -7.65
CA TYR A 61 -12.50 -1.96 -7.45
C TYR A 61 -13.45 -2.93 -6.74
N ASP A 62 -13.28 -4.22 -6.99
CA ASP A 62 -14.09 -5.28 -6.35
C ASP A 62 -13.97 -5.23 -4.83
N THR A 63 -12.77 -4.95 -4.31
CA THR A 63 -12.53 -4.75 -2.89
C THR A 63 -11.49 -3.64 -2.62
N PRO A 64 -11.53 -2.98 -1.45
CA PRO A 64 -10.48 -2.06 -1.01
C PRO A 64 -9.08 -2.68 -0.99
N ARG A 65 -9.00 -4.01 -0.83
CA ARG A 65 -7.75 -4.77 -0.83
C ARG A 65 -7.10 -4.82 -2.20
N ASP A 66 -7.90 -4.89 -3.27
CA ASP A 66 -7.37 -4.92 -4.63
C ASP A 66 -6.78 -3.55 -4.98
N TYR A 67 -7.52 -2.47 -4.70
CA TYR A 67 -7.06 -1.09 -4.84
C TYR A 67 -5.71 -0.86 -4.14
N ILE A 68 -5.61 -1.21 -2.85
CA ILE A 68 -4.39 -0.93 -2.09
C ILE A 68 -3.20 -1.76 -2.58
N SER A 69 -3.44 -2.97 -3.07
CA SER A 69 -2.38 -3.85 -3.57
C SER A 69 -1.78 -3.29 -4.86
N GLU A 70 -2.62 -2.77 -5.77
CA GLU A 70 -2.15 -2.04 -6.95
C GLU A 70 -1.38 -0.76 -6.58
N LEU A 71 -1.87 0.00 -5.61
CA LEU A 71 -1.20 1.23 -5.15
C LEU A 71 0.18 0.95 -4.54
N ILE A 72 0.32 -0.13 -3.74
CA ILE A 72 1.60 -0.56 -3.18
C ILE A 72 2.54 -1.04 -4.31
N ALA A 73 2.02 -1.78 -5.30
CA ALA A 73 2.81 -2.25 -6.45
C ALA A 73 3.35 -1.09 -7.30
N ALA A 74 2.56 -0.05 -7.55
CA ALA A 74 3.00 1.14 -8.27
C ALA A 74 4.11 1.89 -7.52
N PHE A 75 4.07 1.89 -6.19
CA PHE A 75 5.01 2.63 -5.35
C PHE A 75 6.29 1.84 -5.01
N SER A 76 6.24 0.50 -4.98
CA SER A 76 7.35 -0.33 -4.51
C SER A 76 8.62 -0.12 -5.36
N PRO A 77 9.82 -0.14 -4.74
CA PRO A 77 11.09 0.16 -5.40
C PRO A 77 11.41 -0.64 -6.68
N ALA A 78 10.69 -1.70 -7.03
CA ALA A 78 10.83 -2.33 -8.33
C ALA A 78 10.48 -1.39 -9.50
N SER A 79 9.46 -0.53 -9.36
CA SER A 79 9.15 0.49 -10.38
C SER A 79 10.25 1.56 -10.47
N LEU A 80 10.80 1.99 -9.33
CA LEU A 80 11.95 2.91 -9.27
C LEU A 80 13.28 2.27 -9.73
N ALA A 81 13.46 0.96 -9.55
CA ALA A 81 14.64 0.23 -9.98
C ALA A 81 14.65 0.04 -11.50
N ILE A 82 13.48 -0.14 -12.13
CA ILE A 82 13.37 -0.15 -13.60
C ILE A 82 13.76 1.22 -14.16
N ASP A 83 13.26 2.32 -13.57
CA ASP A 83 13.64 3.67 -13.98
C ASP A 83 15.14 3.96 -13.78
N PHE A 84 15.75 3.46 -12.69
CA PHE A 84 17.18 3.61 -12.45
C PHE A 84 18.04 2.79 -13.42
N ILE A 85 17.63 1.56 -13.76
CA ILE A 85 18.35 0.71 -14.74
C ILE A 85 18.24 1.31 -16.15
N GLN A 86 17.13 1.96 -16.50
CA GLN A 86 17.02 2.67 -17.77
C GLN A 86 17.88 3.94 -17.80
N ALA A 87 17.90 4.73 -16.73
CA ALA A 87 18.69 5.97 -16.67
C ALA A 87 20.23 5.74 -16.66
N VAL A 88 20.69 4.60 -16.15
CA VAL A 88 22.13 4.25 -16.09
C VAL A 88 22.64 3.62 -17.40
N ASN A 89 21.75 3.20 -18.31
CA ASN A 89 22.10 2.66 -19.62
C ASN A 89 21.93 3.67 -20.79
N CYS A 90 21.76 4.97 -20.48
CA CYS A 90 21.70 6.07 -21.44
C CYS A 90 23.04 6.79 -21.59
#